data_AF-A0A662C6H4-F1
#
_entry.id   AF-A0A662C6H4-F1
#
_cell.length_a   1.000
_cell.length_b   1.000
_cell.length_c   1.000
_cell.angle_alpha   90.00
_cell.angle_beta   90.00
_cell.angle_gamma   90.00
#
_symmetry.space_group_name_H-M   'P 1'
#
loop_
_entity.id
_entity.type
_entity.pdbx_description
1 polymer ?
#
loop_
_entity_poly.entity_id
_entity_poly.type
_entity_poly.pdbx_seq_one_letter_code
_entity_poly.pdbx_strand_id
1 'polypeptide(L)'
;MAVTETGVSYYGISYVEHARKDFQEMKNNNVTAVLLSLTEFDIFFWKPNIPKIVDEAKKLGLKVYLNTWGIGKFFGGEAPSLFLQECHIEDRQWSALTGEPIAAASPSSPAFREYFWGIVEELARTCNADGFFWDEPHYAMPVYPISYQSTTDFTCRSPLTQKIFKDKYGYEMPKTLTKTVLKFRFDQANELLSEASRIVKSVNPKLSVTQCSLPADNHFYSSYARGFDNWE
;
A
#
# COMPACT_ATOMS: atom_id res chain seq x y z
N MET A 1 -1.79 11.08 -27.01
CA MET A 1 -2.31 9.74 -26.66
C MET A 1 -3.79 9.87 -26.39
N ALA A 2 -4.62 9.00 -26.97
CA ALA A 2 -6.03 8.91 -26.58
C ALA A 2 -6.14 8.14 -25.27
N VAL A 3 -7.06 8.55 -24.38
CA VAL A 3 -7.34 7.82 -23.14
C VAL A 3 -7.97 6.48 -23.51
N THR A 4 -7.30 5.38 -23.18
CA THR A 4 -7.76 4.00 -23.47
C THR A 4 -8.53 3.38 -22.31
N GLU A 5 -8.45 3.98 -21.12
CA GLU A 5 -9.05 3.47 -19.90
C GLU A 5 -9.44 4.61 -18.96
N THR A 6 -10.69 4.60 -18.53
CA THR A 6 -11.25 5.46 -17.47
C THR A 6 -11.64 4.58 -16.30
N GLY A 7 -11.06 4.88 -15.13
CA GLY A 7 -11.24 4.12 -13.90
C GLY A 7 -11.94 4.94 -12.81
N VAL A 8 -12.71 4.27 -11.96
CA VAL A 8 -13.30 4.85 -10.74
C VAL A 8 -12.87 4.03 -9.54
N SER A 9 -12.39 4.70 -8.47
CA SER A 9 -12.17 4.07 -7.17
C SER A 9 -13.49 3.78 -6.49
N TYR A 10 -13.69 2.53 -6.09
CA TYR A 10 -14.91 2.03 -5.49
C TYR A 10 -14.63 1.56 -4.06
N TYR A 11 -15.37 2.14 -3.12
CA TYR A 11 -15.23 1.91 -1.67
C TYR A 11 -16.48 1.22 -1.12
N GLY A 12 -16.39 0.67 0.09
CA GLY A 12 -17.55 0.06 0.75
C GLY A 12 -17.88 -1.35 0.24
N ILE A 13 -16.85 -2.18 0.06
CA ILE A 13 -16.91 -3.52 -0.52
C ILE A 13 -17.64 -4.49 0.41
N SER A 14 -18.97 -4.44 0.39
CA SER A 14 -19.84 -5.14 1.34
C SER A 14 -20.92 -5.95 0.62
N TYR A 15 -21.89 -5.26 0.02
CA TYR A 15 -23.08 -5.84 -0.60
C TYR A 15 -22.95 -5.97 -2.11
N VAL A 16 -23.07 -7.19 -2.64
CA VAL A 16 -22.87 -7.52 -4.06
C VAL A 16 -23.92 -6.84 -4.94
N GLU A 17 -25.16 -6.76 -4.45
CA GLU A 17 -26.30 -6.16 -5.14
C GLU A 17 -26.18 -4.64 -5.29
N HIS A 18 -25.50 -3.97 -4.36
CA HIS A 18 -25.20 -2.54 -4.46
C HIS A 18 -24.08 -2.32 -5.49
N ALA A 19 -22.99 -3.07 -5.35
CA ALA A 19 -21.88 -3.03 -6.31
C ALA A 19 -22.34 -3.27 -7.76
N ARG A 20 -23.23 -4.25 -8.00
CA ARG A 20 -23.81 -4.48 -9.32
C ARG A 20 -24.52 -3.25 -9.89
N LYS A 21 -25.33 -2.56 -9.08
CA LYS A 21 -26.06 -1.36 -9.52
C LYS A 21 -25.10 -0.22 -9.83
N ASP A 22 -24.11 -0.02 -8.96
CA ASP A 22 -23.10 1.03 -9.13
C ASP A 22 -22.24 0.77 -10.37
N PHE A 23 -21.84 -0.47 -10.62
CA PHE A 23 -21.10 -0.84 -11.83
C PHE A 23 -21.92 -0.67 -13.12
N GLN A 24 -23.23 -0.89 -13.06
CA GLN A 24 -24.10 -0.60 -14.19
C GLN A 24 -24.17 0.91 -14.46
N GLU A 25 -24.23 1.73 -13.41
CA GLU A 25 -24.18 3.19 -13.54
C GLU A 25 -22.83 3.65 -14.11
N MET A 26 -21.72 3.11 -13.61
CA MET A 26 -20.38 3.36 -14.16
C MET A 26 -20.33 3.04 -15.66
N LYS A 27 -20.87 1.88 -16.06
CA LYS A 27 -20.91 1.47 -17.47
C LYS A 27 -21.73 2.44 -18.33
N ASN A 28 -22.88 2.89 -17.83
CA ASN A 28 -23.73 3.86 -18.52
C ASN A 28 -23.04 5.23 -18.68
N ASN A 29 -22.05 5.54 -17.84
CA ASN A 29 -21.24 6.75 -17.90
C ASN A 29 -19.86 6.55 -18.58
N ASN A 30 -19.72 5.50 -19.40
CA ASN A 30 -18.49 5.19 -20.16
C ASN A 30 -17.24 4.93 -19.30
N VAL A 31 -17.42 4.49 -18.06
CA VAL A 31 -16.31 3.96 -17.25
C VAL A 31 -15.94 2.57 -17.77
N THR A 32 -14.64 2.31 -17.84
CA THR A 32 -14.08 1.05 -18.38
C THR A 32 -13.38 0.18 -17.34
N ALA A 33 -13.04 0.76 -16.18
CA ALA A 33 -12.33 0.09 -15.11
C ALA A 33 -12.86 0.49 -13.73
N VAL A 34 -12.72 -0.41 -12.76
CA VAL A 34 -13.01 -0.15 -11.36
C VAL A 34 -11.81 -0.56 -10.51
N LEU A 35 -11.45 0.30 -9.56
CA LEU A 35 -10.41 0.04 -8.57
C LEU A 35 -11.13 -0.24 -7.25
N LEU A 36 -11.16 -1.51 -6.83
CA LEU A 36 -11.79 -1.90 -5.57
C LEU A 36 -10.84 -1.57 -4.42
N SER A 37 -11.12 -0.50 -3.68
CA SER A 37 -10.34 -0.06 -2.52
C SER A 37 -10.61 -0.98 -1.34
N LEU A 38 -9.74 -1.98 -1.17
CA LEU A 38 -9.85 -3.00 -0.13
C LEU A 38 -9.09 -2.57 1.12
N THR A 39 -9.83 -2.30 2.20
CA THR A 39 -9.25 -2.16 3.53
C THR A 39 -8.97 -3.53 4.14
N GLU A 40 -8.13 -3.56 5.18
CA GLU A 40 -7.94 -4.77 5.99
C GLU A 40 -9.26 -5.25 6.60
N PHE A 41 -10.18 -4.35 6.95
CA PHE A 41 -11.51 -4.70 7.44
C PHE A 41 -12.36 -5.39 6.36
N ASP A 42 -12.34 -4.91 5.12
CA ASP A 42 -13.07 -5.55 4.01
C ASP A 42 -12.53 -6.96 3.76
N ILE A 43 -11.20 -7.12 3.77
CA ILE A 43 -10.53 -8.41 3.58
C ILE A 43 -10.81 -9.37 4.74
N PHE A 44 -10.90 -8.87 5.97
CA PHE A 44 -11.19 -9.68 7.15
C PHE A 44 -12.67 -10.09 7.23
N PHE A 45 -13.59 -9.13 7.09
CA PHE A 45 -15.01 -9.32 7.36
C PHE A 45 -15.83 -9.66 6.11
N TRP A 46 -15.58 -8.95 5.00
CA TRP A 46 -16.34 -9.10 3.74
C TRP A 46 -15.68 -10.02 2.71
N LYS A 47 -14.63 -10.74 3.12
CA LYS A 47 -13.86 -11.68 2.30
C LYS A 47 -14.68 -12.53 1.32
N PRO A 48 -15.77 -13.21 1.73
CA PRO A 48 -16.51 -14.10 0.83
C PRO A 48 -17.28 -13.33 -0.27
N ASN A 49 -17.42 -12.02 -0.12
CA ASN A 49 -18.13 -11.16 -1.08
C ASN A 49 -17.18 -10.51 -2.08
N ILE A 50 -15.89 -10.34 -1.76
CA ILE A 50 -14.91 -9.70 -2.65
C ILE A 50 -14.87 -10.39 -4.03
N PRO A 51 -14.69 -11.73 -4.14
CA PRO A 51 -14.70 -12.40 -5.45
C PRO A 51 -16.02 -12.23 -6.21
N LYS A 52 -17.15 -12.22 -5.50
CA LYS A 52 -18.47 -12.05 -6.12
C LYS A 52 -18.64 -10.64 -6.69
N ILE A 53 -18.15 -9.63 -5.98
CA ILE A 53 -18.14 -8.23 -6.44
C ILE A 53 -17.25 -8.10 -7.68
N VAL A 54 -16.06 -8.70 -7.68
CA VAL A 54 -15.19 -8.77 -8.85
C VAL A 54 -15.93 -9.39 -10.04
N ASP A 55 -16.59 -10.54 -9.85
CA ASP A 55 -17.33 -11.21 -10.92
C ASP A 55 -18.47 -10.36 -11.50
N GLU A 56 -19.19 -9.58 -10.67
CA GLU A 56 -20.22 -8.66 -11.15
C GLU A 56 -19.64 -7.56 -12.05
N ALA A 57 -18.49 -6.99 -11.69
CA ALA A 57 -17.80 -6.03 -12.54
C ALA A 57 -17.33 -6.68 -13.86
N LYS A 58 -16.80 -7.91 -13.80
CA LYS A 58 -16.36 -8.66 -14.99
C LYS A 58 -17.51 -8.98 -15.94
N LYS A 59 -18.70 -9.33 -15.44
CA LYS A 59 -19.91 -9.57 -16.26
C LYS A 59 -20.31 -8.35 -17.09
N LEU A 60 -20.07 -7.15 -16.57
CA LEU A 60 -20.33 -5.88 -17.26
C LEU A 60 -19.17 -5.43 -18.18
N GLY A 61 -18.12 -6.26 -18.29
CA GLY A 61 -16.94 -6.01 -19.10
C GLY A 61 -16.07 -4.86 -18.56
N LEU A 62 -16.13 -4.59 -17.26
CA LEU A 62 -15.19 -3.67 -16.61
C LEU A 62 -13.85 -4.39 -16.37
N LYS A 63 -12.76 -3.64 -16.49
CA LYS A 63 -11.48 -4.06 -15.88
C LYS A 63 -11.55 -3.87 -14.37
N VAL A 64 -10.95 -4.77 -13.62
CA VAL A 64 -11.00 -4.77 -12.16
C VAL A 64 -9.58 -4.79 -11.60
N TYR A 65 -9.26 -3.79 -10.78
CA TYR A 65 -8.02 -3.76 -10.01
C TYR A 65 -8.32 -3.89 -8.53
N LEU A 66 -7.54 -4.72 -7.84
CA LEU A 66 -7.60 -4.86 -6.39
C LEU A 66 -6.63 -3.86 -5.78
N ASN A 67 -7.17 -2.87 -5.06
CA ASN A 67 -6.42 -1.76 -4.52
C ASN A 67 -6.13 -1.95 -3.02
N THR A 68 -4.87 -1.87 -2.62
CA THR A 68 -4.38 -2.18 -1.25
C THR A 68 -4.56 -1.04 -0.25
N TRP A 69 -5.70 -0.34 -0.32
CA TRP A 69 -5.94 0.93 0.34
C TRP A 69 -5.93 0.81 1.88
N GLY A 70 -5.06 1.59 2.53
CA GLY A 70 -4.93 1.69 3.99
C GLY A 70 -4.19 0.56 4.70
N ILE A 71 -3.77 -0.50 3.98
CA ILE A 71 -3.09 -1.66 4.58
C ILE A 71 -1.82 -1.22 5.31
N GLY A 72 -1.70 -1.62 6.59
CA GLY A 72 -0.60 -1.33 7.50
C GLY A 72 -0.37 0.15 7.79
N LYS A 73 -1.23 1.07 7.31
CA LYS A 73 -0.90 2.50 7.15
C LYS A 73 0.42 2.74 6.41
N PHE A 74 0.85 1.75 5.62
CA PHE A 74 1.97 1.86 4.70
C PHE A 74 1.49 2.28 3.32
N PHE A 75 0.29 1.85 2.93
CA PHE A 75 -0.41 2.31 1.73
C PHE A 75 -1.29 3.53 2.05
N GLY A 76 -1.56 4.35 1.03
CA GLY A 76 -2.47 5.47 1.09
C GLY A 76 -3.85 5.06 1.60
N GLY A 77 -4.47 5.92 2.42
CA GLY A 77 -5.83 5.72 2.92
C GLY A 77 -6.03 5.97 4.42
N GLU A 78 -7.24 6.40 4.75
CA GLU A 78 -7.65 6.79 6.09
C GLU A 78 -8.13 5.61 6.94
N ALA A 79 -8.44 4.46 6.32
CA ALA A 79 -8.94 3.27 7.02
C ALA A 79 -8.01 2.77 8.15
N PRO A 80 -8.56 2.38 9.31
CA PRO A 80 -7.77 1.73 10.34
C PRO A 80 -7.10 0.44 9.84
N SER A 81 -5.94 0.11 10.41
CA SER A 81 -5.26 -1.16 10.16
C SER A 81 -5.53 -2.12 11.33
N LEU A 82 -6.04 -3.31 11.01
CA LEU A 82 -6.09 -4.49 11.87
C LEU A 82 -4.67 -4.99 12.20
N PHE A 83 -3.74 -5.03 11.25
CA PHE A 83 -2.35 -5.39 11.52
C PHE A 83 -1.77 -4.56 12.67
N LEU A 84 -2.02 -3.25 12.68
CA LEU A 84 -1.53 -2.37 13.74
C LEU A 84 -2.18 -2.62 15.11
N GLN A 85 -3.37 -3.21 15.17
CA GLN A 85 -4.04 -3.56 16.42
C GLN A 85 -3.47 -4.84 17.04
N GLU A 86 -2.96 -5.75 16.21
CA GLU A 86 -2.53 -7.09 16.62
C GLU A 86 -1.01 -7.27 16.65
N CYS A 87 -0.26 -6.49 15.86
CA CYS A 87 1.19 -6.63 15.76
C CYS A 87 1.95 -6.24 17.03
N HIS A 88 3.19 -6.74 17.14
CA HIS A 88 4.12 -6.27 18.15
C HIS A 88 4.55 -4.82 17.86
N ILE A 89 4.85 -4.06 18.90
CA ILE A 89 5.25 -2.64 18.77
C ILE A 89 6.53 -2.51 17.93
N GLU A 90 7.39 -3.51 17.96
CA GLU A 90 8.63 -3.64 17.21
C GLU A 90 8.41 -3.77 15.69
N ASP A 91 7.22 -4.24 15.26
CA ASP A 91 6.83 -4.37 13.85
C ASP A 91 6.39 -3.05 13.23
N ARG A 92 6.20 -2.01 14.06
CA ARG A 92 5.82 -0.68 13.62
C ARG A 92 7.04 0.11 13.12
N GLN A 93 6.76 1.21 12.43
CA GLN A 93 7.75 2.24 12.15
C GLN A 93 8.04 3.03 13.42
N TRP A 94 9.27 3.49 13.58
CA TRP A 94 9.72 4.25 14.75
C TRP A 94 10.34 5.55 14.27
N SER A 95 10.09 6.64 15.00
CA SER A 95 10.70 7.95 14.77
C SER A 95 12.23 7.86 14.91
N ALA A 96 12.95 8.56 14.04
CA ALA A 96 14.40 8.62 14.08
C ALA A 96 14.92 9.59 15.17
N LEU A 97 14.15 10.65 15.46
CA LEU A 97 14.51 11.63 16.48
C LEU A 97 14.10 11.19 17.89
N THR A 98 12.82 10.85 18.10
CA THR A 98 12.31 10.49 19.43
C THR A 98 12.60 9.04 19.80
N GLY A 99 12.71 8.16 18.80
CA GLY A 99 12.85 6.72 19.04
C GLY A 99 11.55 6.07 19.52
N GLU A 100 10.40 6.72 19.31
CA GLU A 100 9.09 6.19 19.69
C GLU A 100 8.42 5.48 18.50
N PRO A 101 7.65 4.40 18.76
CA PRO A 101 6.85 3.72 17.75
C PRO A 101 5.69 4.61 17.30
N ILE A 102 5.35 4.52 16.02
CA ILE A 102 4.21 5.22 15.43
C ILE A 102 3.20 4.24 14.82
N ALA A 103 1.97 4.69 14.60
CA ALA A 103 0.88 3.85 14.07
C ALA A 103 1.01 3.62 12.55
N ALA A 104 2.13 3.03 12.12
CA ALA A 104 2.38 2.58 10.76
C ALA A 104 3.28 1.35 10.74
N ALA A 105 3.00 0.40 9.86
CA ALA A 105 3.73 -0.86 9.78
C ALA A 105 5.09 -0.66 9.12
N SER A 106 6.13 -1.33 9.62
CA SER A 106 7.46 -1.24 9.06
C SER A 106 7.62 -2.19 7.87
N PRO A 107 8.05 -1.73 6.68
CA PRO A 107 8.39 -2.63 5.57
C PRO A 107 9.61 -3.52 5.88
N SER A 108 10.34 -3.25 6.96
CA SER A 108 11.42 -4.10 7.47
C SER A 108 10.92 -5.22 8.39
N SER A 109 9.65 -5.20 8.83
CA SER A 109 9.07 -6.24 9.69
C SER A 109 8.75 -7.50 8.86
N PRO A 110 9.28 -8.67 9.24
CA PRO A 110 8.86 -9.94 8.65
C PRO A 110 7.36 -10.20 8.84
N ALA A 111 6.80 -9.87 10.01
CA ALA A 111 5.38 -10.05 10.29
C ALA A 111 4.51 -9.22 9.34
N PHE A 112 4.88 -7.95 9.09
CA PHE A 112 4.14 -7.12 8.13
C PHE A 112 4.29 -7.63 6.69
N ARG A 113 5.49 -8.05 6.30
CA ARG A 113 5.76 -8.65 4.99
C ARG A 113 4.88 -9.87 4.74
N GLU A 114 4.90 -10.82 5.67
CA GLU A 114 4.09 -12.05 5.59
C GLU A 114 2.60 -11.74 5.56
N TYR A 115 2.13 -10.81 6.40
CA TYR A 115 0.73 -10.38 6.44
C TYR A 115 0.28 -9.81 5.08
N PHE A 116 1.03 -8.85 4.54
CA PHE A 116 0.70 -8.22 3.27
C PHE A 116 0.77 -9.20 2.09
N TRP A 117 1.83 -10.00 2.02
CA TRP A 117 2.01 -11.00 0.97
C TRP A 117 0.94 -12.09 1.00
N GLY A 118 0.52 -12.52 2.19
CA GLY A 118 -0.59 -13.48 2.35
C GLY A 118 -1.91 -12.93 1.83
N ILE A 119 -2.23 -11.65 2.13
CA ILE A 119 -3.40 -10.97 1.57
C ILE A 119 -3.36 -10.96 0.04
N VAL A 120 -2.23 -10.54 -0.52
CA VAL A 120 -2.04 -10.41 -1.97
C VAL A 120 -2.15 -11.78 -2.67
N GLU A 121 -1.50 -12.81 -2.13
CA GLU A 121 -1.58 -14.16 -2.66
C GLU A 121 -3.02 -14.67 -2.66
N GLU A 122 -3.71 -14.52 -1.55
CA GLU A 122 -5.07 -15.01 -1.41
C GLU A 122 -6.03 -14.32 -2.37
N LEU A 123 -5.96 -12.99 -2.46
CA LEU A 123 -6.75 -12.23 -3.42
C LEU A 123 -6.45 -12.65 -4.86
N ALA A 124 -5.18 -12.89 -5.21
CA ALA A 124 -4.78 -13.33 -6.54
C ALA A 124 -5.33 -14.72 -6.90
N ARG A 125 -5.49 -15.60 -5.90
CA ARG A 125 -6.04 -16.96 -6.08
C ARG A 125 -7.56 -16.98 -6.14
N THR A 126 -8.22 -16.07 -5.43
CA THR A 126 -9.67 -16.11 -5.21
C THR A 126 -10.45 -15.18 -6.13
N CYS A 127 -9.83 -14.13 -6.67
CA CYS A 127 -10.49 -13.12 -7.49
C CYS A 127 -10.09 -13.23 -8.96
N ASN A 128 -11.08 -13.17 -9.86
CA ASN A 128 -10.86 -13.07 -11.31
C ASN A 128 -10.63 -11.60 -11.75
N ALA A 129 -9.71 -10.91 -11.07
CA ALA A 129 -9.36 -9.53 -11.37
C ALA A 129 -8.41 -9.42 -12.57
N ASP A 130 -8.21 -8.21 -13.09
CA ASP A 130 -7.24 -7.92 -14.15
C ASP A 130 -5.88 -7.54 -13.58
N GLY A 131 -5.82 -7.07 -12.33
CA GLY A 131 -4.56 -6.78 -11.67
C GLY A 131 -4.67 -6.25 -10.25
N PHE A 132 -3.52 -5.88 -9.71
CA PHE A 132 -3.35 -5.23 -8.41
C PHE A 132 -2.91 -3.78 -8.58
N PHE A 133 -3.33 -2.96 -7.62
CA PHE A 133 -3.00 -1.56 -7.53
C PHE A 133 -2.42 -1.25 -6.14
N TRP A 134 -1.16 -0.86 -6.10
CA TRP A 134 -0.49 -0.42 -4.88
C TRP A 134 -0.81 1.06 -4.67
N ASP A 135 -1.67 1.36 -3.69
CA ASP A 135 -2.08 2.75 -3.42
C ASP A 135 -1.01 3.50 -2.63
N GLU A 136 -0.32 4.44 -3.28
CA GLU A 136 0.54 5.45 -2.64
C GLU A 136 1.40 4.91 -1.47
N PRO A 137 2.23 3.88 -1.68
CA PRO A 137 3.06 3.34 -0.60
C PRO A 137 3.99 4.43 -0.07
N HIS A 138 4.04 4.61 1.24
CA HIS A 138 4.82 5.66 1.89
C HIS A 138 5.23 5.29 3.31
N TYR A 139 6.37 5.84 3.72
CA TYR A 139 6.72 5.89 5.14
C TYR A 139 5.88 6.93 5.86
N ALA A 140 5.51 6.64 7.10
CA ALA A 140 4.71 7.56 7.89
C ALA A 140 5.51 8.81 8.26
N MET A 141 4.84 9.95 8.29
CA MET A 141 5.44 11.22 8.67
C MET A 141 5.15 11.51 10.15
N PRO A 142 6.18 11.65 11.00
CA PRO A 142 6.01 11.87 12.43
C PRO A 142 5.71 13.36 12.71
N VAL A 143 4.52 13.83 12.30
CA VAL A 143 4.05 15.21 12.52
C VAL A 143 2.64 15.18 13.12
N TYR A 144 2.43 15.92 14.21
CA TYR A 144 1.11 16.10 14.81
C TYR A 144 0.85 17.58 15.18
N PRO A 145 -0.30 18.18 14.82
CA PRO A 145 -1.28 17.65 13.86
C PRO A 145 -0.64 17.47 12.48
N ILE A 146 -1.25 16.65 11.62
CA ILE A 146 -0.87 16.57 10.20
C ILE A 146 -1.09 17.97 9.61
N SER A 147 -0.07 18.80 9.67
CA SER A 147 -0.07 20.19 9.22
C SER A 147 0.96 20.31 8.11
N TYR A 148 0.87 21.40 7.34
CA TYR A 148 1.81 21.77 6.27
C TYR A 148 3.26 22.01 6.75
N GLN A 149 3.62 21.55 7.95
CA GLN A 149 4.92 21.77 8.56
C GLN A 149 5.90 20.70 8.13
N SER A 150 6.99 21.14 7.49
CA SER A 150 8.17 20.32 7.25
C SER A 150 8.80 19.93 8.59
N THR A 151 8.91 18.63 8.87
CA THR A 151 9.71 18.10 9.99
C THR A 151 11.07 17.63 9.48
N THR A 152 12.08 17.69 10.34
CA THR A 152 13.38 17.04 10.08
C THR A 152 13.40 15.57 10.49
N ASP A 153 12.33 15.11 11.17
CA ASP A 153 12.18 13.73 11.60
C ASP A 153 11.71 12.82 10.45
N PHE A 154 12.04 11.54 10.57
CA PHE A 154 11.66 10.50 9.63
C PHE A 154 11.48 9.18 10.38
N THR A 155 10.93 8.20 9.69
CA THR A 155 10.51 6.95 10.33
C THR A 155 11.16 5.73 9.70
N CYS A 156 10.79 4.55 10.22
CA CYS A 156 11.42 3.26 9.91
C CYS A 156 12.87 3.22 10.43
N ARG A 157 13.01 3.49 11.73
CA ARG A 157 14.27 3.34 12.46
C ARG A 157 14.12 2.43 13.70
N SER A 158 13.23 1.44 13.63
CA SER A 158 13.05 0.46 14.72
C SER A 158 14.35 -0.29 15.02
N PRO A 159 14.52 -0.92 16.20
CA PRO A 159 15.72 -1.68 16.53
C PRO A 159 16.08 -2.74 15.46
N LEU A 160 15.07 -3.43 14.93
CA LEU A 160 15.23 -4.37 13.82
C LEU A 160 15.76 -3.67 12.56
N THR A 161 15.16 -2.54 12.19
CA THR A 161 15.57 -1.79 10.99
C THR A 161 17.01 -1.28 11.10
N GLN A 162 17.41 -0.80 12.29
CA GLN A 162 18.79 -0.39 12.56
C GLN A 162 19.77 -1.55 12.44
N LYS A 163 19.39 -2.75 12.92
CA LYS A 163 20.18 -3.97 12.75
C LYS A 163 20.36 -4.33 11.28
N ILE A 164 19.27 -4.37 10.51
CA ILE A 164 19.32 -4.66 9.06
C ILE A 164 20.21 -3.64 8.34
N PHE A 165 20.09 -2.36 8.68
CA PHE A 165 20.94 -1.31 8.13
C PHE A 165 22.42 -1.54 8.44
N LYS A 166 22.75 -1.83 9.71
CA LYS A 166 24.12 -2.07 10.16
C LYS A 166 24.73 -3.31 9.50
N ASP A 167 23.96 -4.38 9.39
CA ASP A 167 24.39 -5.61 8.72
C ASP A 167 24.68 -5.35 7.23
N LYS A 168 23.93 -4.46 6.58
CA LYS A 168 24.10 -4.10 5.16
C LYS A 168 25.27 -3.13 4.89
N TYR A 169 25.43 -2.10 5.73
CA TYR A 169 26.37 -1.00 5.47
C TYR A 169 27.59 -0.98 6.40
N GLY A 170 27.62 -1.79 7.46
CA GLY A 170 28.74 -1.91 8.39
C GLY A 170 28.84 -0.80 9.45
N TYR A 171 27.85 0.09 9.56
CA TYR A 171 27.82 1.16 10.56
C TYR A 171 26.40 1.46 11.06
N GLU A 172 26.31 2.16 12.20
CA GLU A 172 25.03 2.51 12.82
C GLU A 172 24.17 3.42 11.92
N MET A 173 22.87 3.16 11.86
CA MET A 173 21.96 3.97 11.05
C MET A 173 21.95 5.44 11.52
N PRO A 174 22.20 6.44 10.65
CA PRO A 174 22.20 7.86 11.04
C PRO A 174 20.82 8.37 11.48
N LYS A 175 20.78 9.33 12.42
CA LYS A 175 19.54 10.03 12.84
C LYS A 175 19.10 11.12 11.86
N THR A 176 19.72 11.18 10.70
CA THR A 176 19.43 12.12 9.62
C THR A 176 19.21 11.36 8.31
N LEU A 177 18.39 11.93 7.42
CA LEU A 177 18.14 11.39 6.08
C LEU A 177 19.34 11.59 5.14
N THR A 178 20.41 10.85 5.39
CA THR A 178 21.54 10.76 4.45
C THR A 178 21.13 10.05 3.16
N LYS A 179 21.89 10.23 2.07
CA LYS A 179 21.68 9.50 0.81
C LYS A 179 21.64 7.98 1.00
N THR A 180 22.46 7.44 1.89
CA THR A 180 22.46 6.00 2.21
C THR A 180 21.17 5.57 2.91
N VAL A 181 20.65 6.38 3.83
CA VAL A 181 19.37 6.12 4.51
C VAL A 181 18.21 6.20 3.52
N LEU A 182 18.20 7.20 2.64
CA LEU A 182 17.19 7.32 1.58
C LEU A 182 17.18 6.09 0.67
N LYS A 183 18.35 5.68 0.17
CA LYS A 183 18.49 4.47 -0.64
C LYS A 183 18.04 3.23 0.12
N PHE A 184 18.44 3.08 1.38
CA PHE A 184 18.04 1.94 2.19
C PHE A 184 16.52 1.83 2.34
N ARG A 185 15.85 2.95 2.64
CA ARG A 185 14.39 3.01 2.76
C ARG A 185 13.72 2.65 1.44
N PHE A 186 14.20 3.21 0.33
CA PHE A 186 13.74 2.81 -1.00
C PHE A 186 13.89 1.31 -1.24
N ASP A 187 15.06 0.73 -0.96
CA ASP A 187 15.31 -0.70 -1.16
C ASP A 187 14.35 -1.56 -0.33
N GLN A 188 14.06 -1.20 0.94
CA GLN A 188 13.15 -1.97 1.81
C GLN A 188 11.70 -1.92 1.33
N ALA A 189 11.25 -0.74 0.93
CA ALA A 189 9.90 -0.55 0.44
C ALA A 189 9.72 -1.23 -0.94
N ASN A 190 10.70 -1.08 -1.83
CA ASN A 190 10.70 -1.72 -3.14
C ASN A 190 10.79 -3.26 -3.04
N GLU A 191 11.53 -3.80 -2.06
CA GLU A 191 11.60 -5.25 -1.83
C GLU A 191 10.22 -5.83 -1.45
N LEU A 192 9.50 -5.18 -0.50
CA LEU A 192 8.15 -5.57 -0.11
C LEU A 192 7.20 -5.63 -1.33
N LEU A 193 7.19 -4.58 -2.15
CA LEU A 193 6.29 -4.46 -3.30
C LEU A 193 6.72 -5.37 -4.46
N SER A 194 8.03 -5.51 -4.69
CA SER A 194 8.56 -6.42 -5.73
C SER A 194 8.22 -7.86 -5.42
N GLU A 195 8.32 -8.28 -4.15
CA GLU A 195 7.96 -9.64 -3.76
C GLU A 195 6.45 -9.87 -3.87
N ALA A 196 5.61 -8.92 -3.43
CA ALA A 196 4.17 -8.99 -3.65
C ALA A 196 3.84 -9.13 -5.15
N SER A 197 4.53 -8.38 -6.00
CA SER A 197 4.39 -8.47 -7.46
C SER A 197 4.79 -9.84 -8.01
N ARG A 198 5.89 -10.43 -7.51
CA ARG A 198 6.31 -11.80 -7.88
C ARG A 198 5.27 -12.82 -7.48
N ILE A 199 4.72 -12.71 -6.27
CA ILE A 199 3.65 -13.59 -5.75
C ILE A 199 2.42 -13.52 -6.68
N VAL A 200 1.93 -12.32 -6.98
CA VAL A 200 0.82 -12.12 -7.94
C VAL A 200 1.09 -12.80 -9.27
N LYS A 201 2.28 -12.57 -9.84
CA LYS A 201 2.68 -13.14 -11.14
C LYS A 201 2.88 -14.65 -11.10
N SER A 202 3.26 -15.22 -9.96
CA SER A 202 3.40 -16.66 -9.77
C SER A 202 2.04 -17.38 -9.78
N VAL A 203 1.00 -16.72 -9.26
CA VAL A 203 -0.38 -17.22 -9.29
C VAL A 203 -0.98 -17.08 -10.69
N ASN A 204 -0.84 -15.91 -11.30
CA ASN A 204 -1.31 -15.67 -12.67
C ASN A 204 -0.43 -14.62 -13.39
N PRO A 205 0.40 -15.04 -14.36
CA PRO A 205 1.30 -14.13 -15.08
C PRO A 205 0.60 -12.99 -15.82
N LYS A 206 -0.70 -13.13 -16.12
CA LYS A 206 -1.51 -12.14 -16.84
C LYS A 206 -1.99 -10.98 -15.95
N LEU A 207 -2.02 -11.15 -14.62
CA LEU A 207 -2.44 -10.08 -13.71
C LEU A 207 -1.49 -8.89 -13.81
N SER A 208 -2.00 -7.71 -14.13
CA SER A 208 -1.17 -6.50 -14.11
C SER A 208 -0.85 -6.08 -12.68
N VAL A 209 0.25 -5.36 -12.51
CA VAL A 209 0.61 -4.74 -11.25
C VAL A 209 0.92 -3.28 -11.53
N THR A 210 0.18 -2.40 -10.86
CA THR A 210 0.27 -0.95 -11.02
C THR A 210 0.52 -0.32 -9.66
N GLN A 211 1.27 0.78 -9.61
CA GLN A 211 1.50 1.54 -8.40
C GLN A 211 1.12 3.00 -8.64
N CYS A 212 0.25 3.56 -7.79
CA CYS A 212 0.14 5.01 -7.69
C CYS A 212 1.30 5.49 -6.83
N SER A 213 2.07 6.44 -7.34
CA SER A 213 3.13 7.06 -6.56
C SER A 213 2.94 8.55 -6.57
N LEU A 214 2.89 9.13 -5.39
CA LEU A 214 2.80 10.58 -5.25
C LEU A 214 4.17 11.20 -5.46
N PRO A 215 4.30 12.21 -6.34
CA PRO A 215 5.54 12.93 -6.52
C PRO A 215 5.91 13.69 -5.25
N ALA A 216 7.17 13.63 -4.84
CA ALA A 216 7.68 14.39 -3.72
C ALA A 216 8.14 15.79 -4.17
N ASP A 217 7.24 16.79 -4.17
CA ASP A 217 7.64 18.21 -4.18
C ASP A 217 7.03 19.05 -3.02
N ASN A 218 7.93 19.53 -2.16
CA ASN A 218 7.85 20.34 -0.93
C ASN A 218 6.53 20.80 -0.22
N HIS A 219 5.36 20.14 -0.32
CA HIS A 219 4.16 20.54 0.46
C HIS A 219 3.26 19.37 0.85
N PHE A 220 2.92 19.22 2.14
CA PHE A 220 1.91 18.33 2.78
C PHE A 220 1.95 16.82 2.42
N TYR A 221 1.96 16.46 1.14
CA TYR A 221 2.13 15.12 0.58
C TYR A 221 3.53 14.87 0.01
N SER A 222 4.51 15.69 0.35
CA SER A 222 5.74 15.66 -0.43
C SER A 222 6.95 16.12 0.37
N SER A 223 7.57 15.13 1.00
CA SER A 223 8.94 15.20 1.46
C SER A 223 9.72 14.07 0.78
N TYR A 224 11.01 14.27 0.53
CA TYR A 224 11.95 13.21 0.16
C TYR A 224 12.09 12.11 1.22
N ALA A 225 11.28 12.17 2.29
CA ALA A 225 11.22 11.18 3.34
C ALA A 225 10.15 10.11 3.07
N ARG A 226 9.52 10.05 1.89
CA ARG A 226 8.52 9.01 1.58
C ARG A 226 9.14 7.70 1.14
N GLY A 227 10.42 7.72 0.80
CA GLY A 227 11.19 6.53 0.47
C GLY A 227 10.95 6.01 -0.95
N PHE A 228 10.11 6.68 -1.75
CA PHE A 228 9.87 6.37 -3.17
C PHE A 228 10.27 7.54 -4.07
N ASP A 229 11.21 8.35 -3.62
CA ASP A 229 11.48 9.68 -4.19
C ASP A 229 12.61 9.68 -5.23
N ASN A 230 13.01 8.50 -5.73
CA ASN A 230 14.08 8.32 -6.71
C ASN A 230 13.50 8.17 -8.12
N TRP A 231 13.02 9.28 -8.69
CA TRP A 231 12.34 9.36 -9.98
C TRP A 231 13.28 9.66 -11.17
N GLU A 232 14.59 9.77 -10.90
CA GLU A 232 15.64 9.96 -11.92
C GLU A 232 16.12 8.65 -12.55
#